data_AF-A0A8G0LDA2-F1
#
_entry.id   AF-A0A8G0LDA2-F1
#
_cell.length_a   1.000
_cell.length_b   1.000
_cell.length_c   1.000
_cell.angle_alpha   90.00
_cell.angle_beta   90.00
_cell.angle_gamma   90.00
#
_symmetry.space_group_name_H-M   'P 1'
#
loop_
_entity.id
_entity.type
_entity.pdbx_description
1 polymer ?
#
loop_
_entity_poly.entity_id
_entity_poly.type
_entity_poly.pdbx_seq_one_letter_code
_entity_poly.pdbx_strand_id
1 'polypeptide(L)'
;MAEQTSTGSPQPTLDHIVILVSASDLLQLPDRLKDSFVVSPGGTHAGGQTFNKLILFEDGVYIELIAFAEGISPEERAKHRWGRQRENTIVDWAYTLPHESDFGAVQQRVRDAKAGLTYKDPVPGGRTRPDGVVLKWAIGAPQDENGNEPEPGILPFWCLDRTPRSNRVPYQEDKAQTQHPSGARGVSRVRLNVPQEQLSALQSVYDAIHDVDRAARGEDEWTFSTPDSSAKARHTLGVASESGPKIKLAFQGSVGSPSFLEILPGIVVKFEA
;
A
#
# COMPACT_ATOMS: atom_id res chain seq x y z
N MET A 1 -14.31 11.45 -37.66
CA MET A 1 -13.87 12.44 -36.65
C MET A 1 -13.06 11.67 -35.64
N ALA A 2 -11.76 11.94 -35.57
CA ALA A 2 -10.85 11.24 -34.68
C ALA A 2 -11.16 11.65 -33.24
N GLU A 3 -11.49 10.66 -32.41
CA GLU A 3 -11.67 10.80 -30.98
C GLU A 3 -10.29 11.11 -30.38
N GLN A 4 -10.13 12.31 -29.80
CA GLN A 4 -8.92 12.66 -29.06
C GLN A 4 -8.86 11.80 -27.80
N THR A 5 -8.13 10.69 -27.86
CA THR A 5 -7.70 9.98 -26.66
C THR A 5 -6.72 10.88 -25.92
N SER A 6 -7.15 11.43 -24.79
CA SER A 6 -6.27 12.05 -23.80
C SER A 6 -5.27 10.99 -23.31
N THR A 7 -4.09 10.95 -23.94
CA THR A 7 -2.95 10.13 -23.50
C THR A 7 -2.27 10.81 -22.31
N GLY A 8 -2.92 10.77 -21.15
CA GLY A 8 -2.25 11.08 -19.88
C GLY A 8 -1.43 9.88 -19.43
N SER A 9 -0.25 10.10 -18.84
CA SER A 9 0.49 9.03 -18.15
C SER A 9 -0.42 8.36 -17.12
N PRO A 10 -0.42 7.02 -17.02
CA PRO A 10 -1.26 6.33 -16.06
C PRO A 10 -0.88 6.75 -14.64
N GLN A 11 -1.88 7.24 -13.92
CA GLN A 11 -1.73 7.77 -12.57
C GLN A 11 -1.58 6.61 -11.57
N PRO A 12 -0.69 6.73 -10.56
CA PRO A 12 -0.57 5.72 -9.52
C PRO A 12 -1.89 5.54 -8.76
N THR A 13 -2.28 4.29 -8.57
CA THR A 13 -3.46 3.91 -7.80
C THR A 13 -3.03 3.23 -6.50
N LEU A 14 -3.47 3.71 -5.33
CA LEU A 14 -3.15 3.07 -4.06
C LEU A 14 -3.74 1.65 -4.03
N ASP A 15 -2.90 0.64 -3.88
CA ASP A 15 -3.32 -0.76 -3.86
C ASP A 15 -3.67 -1.20 -2.44
N HIS A 16 -2.70 -1.08 -1.52
CA HIS A 16 -2.86 -1.44 -0.12
C HIS A 16 -1.77 -0.85 0.78
N ILE A 17 -2.04 -0.89 2.08
CA ILE A 17 -1.08 -0.60 3.14
C ILE A 17 -0.69 -1.90 3.84
N VAL A 18 0.58 -2.08 4.18
CA VAL A 18 1.09 -3.29 4.84
C VAL A 18 1.37 -3.02 6.31
N ILE A 19 0.71 -3.78 7.18
CA ILE A 19 0.96 -3.79 8.62
C ILE A 19 1.52 -5.15 9.01
N LEU A 20 2.77 -5.17 9.47
CA LEU A 20 3.41 -6.38 9.96
C LEU A 20 2.98 -6.64 11.41
N VAL A 21 2.52 -7.84 11.70
CA VAL A 21 2.13 -8.31 13.03
C VAL A 21 2.76 -9.66 13.34
N SER A 22 2.69 -10.08 14.61
CA SER A 22 3.08 -11.44 14.98
C SER A 22 2.09 -12.47 14.43
N ALA A 23 2.54 -13.71 14.23
CA ALA A 23 1.66 -14.80 13.77
C ALA A 23 0.48 -15.04 14.71
N SER A 24 0.75 -15.03 16.02
CA SER A 24 -0.26 -15.20 17.07
C SER A 24 -1.27 -14.05 17.08
N ASP A 25 -0.80 -12.80 16.97
CA ASP A 25 -1.70 -11.64 16.89
C ASP A 25 -2.62 -11.76 15.67
N LEU A 26 -2.07 -12.07 14.50
CA LEU A 26 -2.83 -12.15 13.24
C LEU A 26 -4.03 -13.11 13.35
N LEU A 27 -3.86 -14.22 14.07
CA LEU A 27 -4.94 -15.18 14.32
C LEU A 27 -6.09 -14.57 15.13
N GLN A 28 -5.78 -13.72 16.12
CA GLN A 28 -6.73 -13.11 17.05
C GLN A 28 -7.32 -11.78 16.55
N LEU A 29 -6.74 -11.15 15.51
CA LEU A 29 -7.19 -9.84 15.03
C LEU A 29 -8.66 -9.74 14.62
N PRO A 30 -9.31 -10.75 14.00
CA PRO A 30 -10.74 -10.66 13.71
C PRO A 30 -11.59 -10.41 14.96
N ASP A 31 -11.31 -11.12 16.05
CA ASP A 31 -12.06 -10.96 17.30
C ASP A 31 -11.71 -9.65 18.02
N ARG A 32 -10.43 -9.26 17.99
CA ARG A 32 -9.95 -8.01 18.61
C ARG A 32 -10.45 -6.76 17.91
N LEU A 33 -10.66 -6.83 16.59
CA LEU A 33 -11.04 -5.68 15.78
C LEU A 33 -12.53 -5.65 15.43
N LYS A 34 -13.32 -6.68 15.77
CA LYS A 34 -14.73 -6.82 15.36
C LYS A 34 -15.63 -5.61 15.67
N ASP A 35 -15.32 -4.86 16.72
CA ASP A 35 -16.09 -3.67 17.13
C ASP A 35 -15.69 -2.41 16.33
N SER A 36 -14.73 -2.52 15.41
CA SER A 36 -14.17 -1.42 14.64
C SER A 36 -14.01 -1.74 13.15
N PHE A 37 -13.62 -2.97 12.80
CA PHE A 37 -13.38 -3.43 11.44
C PHE A 37 -13.90 -4.84 11.22
N VAL A 38 -14.23 -5.11 9.96
CA VAL A 38 -14.45 -6.47 9.48
C VAL A 38 -13.12 -6.95 8.90
N VAL A 39 -12.59 -8.04 9.45
CA VAL A 39 -11.32 -8.63 9.01
C VAL A 39 -11.62 -9.85 8.13
N SER A 40 -11.43 -9.71 6.83
CA SER A 40 -11.63 -10.78 5.85
C SER A 40 -10.49 -11.80 5.88
N PRO A 41 -10.79 -13.08 5.59
CA PRO A 41 -9.76 -14.08 5.36
C PRO A 41 -8.78 -13.66 4.26
N GLY A 42 -7.51 -13.94 4.47
CA GLY A 42 -6.46 -13.80 3.47
C GLY A 42 -5.95 -15.16 3.01
N GLY A 43 -4.65 -15.40 3.16
CA GLY A 43 -4.07 -16.73 3.05
C GLY A 43 -2.54 -16.70 3.00
N THR A 44 -1.94 -17.82 2.59
CA THR A 44 -0.49 -18.02 2.57
C THR A 44 0.14 -17.58 1.25
N HIS A 45 1.15 -16.71 1.28
CA HIS A 45 1.87 -16.27 0.09
C HIS A 45 2.70 -17.39 -0.54
N ALA A 46 2.98 -17.25 -1.83
CA ALA A 46 3.90 -18.15 -2.54
C ALA A 46 5.25 -18.24 -1.81
N GLY A 47 5.73 -19.46 -1.60
CA GLY A 47 6.92 -19.74 -0.79
C GLY A 47 6.66 -19.96 0.71
N GLY A 48 5.43 -19.78 1.20
CA GLY A 48 5.01 -20.24 2.53
C GLY A 48 5.55 -19.44 3.72
N GLN A 49 6.37 -18.41 3.48
CA GLN A 49 7.05 -17.66 4.54
C GLN A 49 6.12 -16.71 5.30
N THR A 50 5.06 -16.23 4.66
CA THR A 50 4.11 -15.27 5.23
C THR A 50 2.68 -15.65 4.89
N PHE A 51 1.76 -15.23 5.76
CA PHE A 51 0.32 -15.33 5.56
C PHE A 51 -0.34 -14.05 6.06
N ASN A 52 -1.56 -13.79 5.58
CA ASN A 52 -2.22 -12.52 5.85
C ASN A 52 -3.70 -12.64 6.17
N LYS A 53 -4.26 -11.53 6.64
CA LYS A 53 -5.69 -11.20 6.67
C LYS A 53 -5.88 -9.80 6.12
N LEU A 54 -7.10 -9.46 5.71
CA LEU A 54 -7.38 -8.23 4.98
C LEU A 54 -8.43 -7.39 5.71
N ILE A 55 -8.27 -6.08 5.71
CA ILE A 55 -9.37 -5.13 5.98
C ILE A 55 -9.67 -4.46 4.65
N LEU A 56 -10.81 -4.76 4.05
CA LEU A 56 -11.19 -4.28 2.72
C LEU A 56 -12.00 -2.99 2.82
N PHE A 57 -11.74 -2.00 1.98
CA PHE A 57 -12.50 -0.75 1.95
C PHE A 57 -13.38 -0.61 0.70
N GLU A 58 -14.36 0.29 0.76
CA GLU A 58 -15.28 0.57 -0.35
C GLU A 58 -14.56 1.21 -1.55
N ASP A 59 -13.47 1.95 -1.32
CA ASP A 59 -12.61 2.52 -2.36
C ASP A 59 -11.71 1.47 -3.06
N GLY A 60 -11.77 0.21 -2.64
CA GLY A 60 -11.00 -0.91 -3.18
C GLY A 60 -9.54 -0.99 -2.72
N VAL A 61 -9.10 -0.05 -1.87
CA VAL A 61 -7.86 -0.16 -1.09
C VAL A 61 -8.10 -1.16 0.05
N TYR A 62 -7.03 -1.79 0.54
CA TYR A 62 -7.11 -2.63 1.72
C TYR A 62 -5.91 -2.45 2.66
N ILE A 63 -6.09 -2.83 3.93
CA ILE A 63 -4.98 -3.05 4.85
C ILE A 63 -4.60 -4.52 4.81
N GLU A 64 -3.37 -4.81 4.44
CA GLU A 64 -2.78 -6.13 4.58
C GLU A 64 -2.21 -6.29 5.99
N LEU A 65 -2.87 -7.10 6.80
CA LEU A 65 -2.33 -7.56 8.07
C LEU A 65 -1.51 -8.82 7.78
N ILE A 66 -0.18 -8.69 7.76
CA ILE A 66 0.73 -9.79 7.39
C ILE A 66 1.54 -10.27 8.59
N ALA A 67 1.78 -11.57 8.65
CA ALA A 67 2.70 -12.18 9.59
C ALA A 67 3.64 -13.15 8.87
N PHE A 68 4.83 -13.33 9.43
CA PHE A 68 5.68 -14.46 9.09
C PHE A 68 5.14 -15.74 9.71
N ALA A 69 5.36 -16.88 9.06
CA ALA A 69 4.98 -18.19 9.58
C ALA A 69 5.69 -18.47 10.92
N GLU A 70 4.99 -19.16 11.83
CA GLU A 70 5.58 -19.58 13.10
C GLU A 70 6.81 -20.47 12.88
N GLY A 71 7.86 -20.25 13.68
CA GLY A 71 9.08 -21.05 13.63
C GLY A 71 10.03 -20.73 12.46
N ILE A 72 9.75 -19.73 11.61
CA ILE A 72 10.73 -19.25 10.62
C ILE A 72 12.01 -18.80 11.33
N SER A 73 13.18 -19.20 10.81
CA SER A 73 14.45 -18.77 11.41
C SER A 73 14.69 -17.26 11.17
N PRO A 74 15.41 -16.57 12.06
CA PRO A 74 15.77 -15.17 11.85
C PRO A 74 16.51 -14.93 10.53
N GLU A 75 17.37 -15.86 10.12
CA GLU A 75 18.13 -15.78 8.86
C GLU A 75 17.22 -15.89 7.64
N GLU A 76 16.27 -16.85 7.64
CA GLU A 76 15.31 -16.99 6.55
C GLU A 76 14.36 -15.79 6.50
N ARG A 77 13.83 -15.37 7.67
CA ARG A 77 12.99 -14.17 7.78
C ARG A 77 13.72 -12.95 7.21
N ALA A 78 15.00 -12.76 7.52
CA ALA A 78 15.80 -11.62 7.07
C ALA A 78 16.06 -11.53 5.56
N LYS A 79 15.78 -12.60 4.80
CA LYS A 79 15.81 -12.58 3.32
C LYS A 79 14.59 -11.87 2.73
N HIS A 80 13.49 -11.80 3.48
CA HIS A 80 12.30 -11.08 3.06
C HIS A 80 12.46 -9.57 3.24
N ARG A 81 11.89 -8.76 2.34
CA ARG A 81 11.90 -7.29 2.38
C ARG A 81 11.52 -6.73 3.75
N TRP A 82 10.46 -7.28 4.34
CA TRP A 82 9.95 -6.88 5.65
C TRP A 82 10.56 -7.67 6.83
N GLY A 83 11.52 -8.54 6.58
CA GLY A 83 12.06 -9.49 7.55
C GLY A 83 12.65 -8.85 8.80
N ARG A 84 13.34 -7.71 8.60
CA ARG A 84 13.98 -6.95 9.67
C ARG A 84 13.10 -5.84 10.26
N GLN A 85 11.86 -5.70 9.78
CA GLN A 85 10.96 -4.67 10.27
C GLN A 85 10.35 -5.07 11.60
N ARG A 86 10.06 -4.06 12.42
CA ARG A 86 9.42 -4.24 13.72
C ARG A 86 7.95 -4.67 13.52
N GLU A 87 7.53 -5.70 14.22
CA GLU A 87 6.11 -6.05 14.30
C GLU A 87 5.28 -4.93 14.95
N ASN A 88 3.98 -4.94 14.70
CA ASN A 88 3.04 -3.89 15.08
C ASN A 88 3.45 -2.51 14.55
N THR A 89 3.81 -2.47 13.26
CA THR A 89 4.06 -1.22 12.53
C THR A 89 3.49 -1.28 11.12
N ILE A 90 3.18 -0.11 10.57
CA ILE A 90 2.99 0.06 9.13
C ILE A 90 4.38 -0.02 8.49
N VAL A 91 4.67 -1.11 7.78
CA VAL A 91 6.01 -1.41 7.28
C VAL A 91 6.23 -0.98 5.84
N ASP A 92 5.16 -0.94 5.05
CA ASP A 92 5.23 -0.64 3.63
C ASP A 92 3.85 -0.29 3.06
N TRP A 93 3.80 0.08 1.79
CA TRP A 93 2.56 0.28 1.05
C TRP A 93 2.80 0.11 -0.45
N ALA A 94 1.74 -0.15 -1.19
CA ALA A 94 1.82 -0.47 -2.61
C ALA A 94 0.99 0.47 -3.48
N TYR A 95 1.55 0.82 -4.64
CA TYR A 95 0.77 1.29 -5.78
C TYR A 95 0.46 0.16 -6.75
N THR A 96 -0.54 0.39 -7.60
CA THR A 96 -0.87 -0.43 -8.77
C THR A 96 -1.14 0.47 -9.98
N LEU A 97 -1.25 -0.16 -11.15
CA LEU A 97 -1.58 0.46 -12.43
C LEU A 97 -2.64 -0.39 -13.14
N PRO A 98 -3.42 0.18 -14.07
CA PRO A 98 -4.38 -0.58 -14.87
C PRO A 98 -3.75 -1.78 -15.60
N HIS A 99 -2.52 -1.61 -16.10
CA HIS A 99 -1.77 -2.65 -16.79
C HIS A 99 -0.31 -2.74 -16.32
N GLU A 100 0.23 -3.95 -16.20
CA GLU A 100 1.65 -4.16 -15.88
C GLU A 100 2.60 -3.49 -16.88
N SER A 101 2.20 -3.40 -18.16
CA SER A 101 2.96 -2.73 -19.22
C SER A 101 3.20 -1.24 -18.97
N ASP A 102 2.36 -0.60 -18.16
CA ASP A 102 2.46 0.82 -17.85
C ASP A 102 3.62 1.12 -16.89
N PHE A 103 4.09 0.10 -16.15
CA PHE A 103 5.13 0.27 -15.15
C PHE A 103 6.48 0.69 -15.74
N GLY A 104 6.78 0.28 -16.99
CA GLY A 104 8.02 0.68 -17.67
C GLY A 104 8.16 2.20 -17.81
N ALA A 105 7.05 2.91 -18.01
CA ALA A 105 7.06 4.38 -18.08
C ALA A 105 7.37 5.00 -16.71
N VAL A 106 6.82 4.45 -15.62
CA VAL A 106 7.16 4.86 -14.25
C VAL A 106 8.64 4.63 -13.95
N GLN A 107 9.16 3.44 -14.26
CA GLN A 107 10.57 3.11 -14.06
C GLN A 107 11.47 4.10 -14.82
N GLN A 108 11.09 4.47 -16.04
CA GLN A 108 11.85 5.41 -16.85
C GLN A 108 11.85 6.82 -16.24
N ARG A 109 10.69 7.37 -15.86
CA ARG A 109 10.61 8.70 -15.23
C ARG A 109 11.43 8.76 -13.94
N VAL A 110 11.35 7.72 -13.11
CA VAL A 110 12.11 7.65 -11.85
C VAL A 110 13.63 7.58 -12.11
N ARG A 111 14.08 6.83 -13.12
CA ARG A 111 15.49 6.83 -13.54
C ARG A 111 15.94 8.22 -14.02
N ASP A 112 15.11 8.88 -14.82
CA ASP A 112 15.44 10.18 -15.42
C ASP A 112 15.49 11.31 -14.38
N ALA A 113 14.79 11.16 -13.25
CA ALA A 113 14.87 12.07 -12.11
C ALA A 113 16.25 12.07 -11.43
N LYS A 114 17.09 11.05 -11.65
CA LYS A 114 18.47 10.94 -11.12
C LYS A 114 18.57 11.19 -9.62
N ALA A 115 17.58 10.70 -8.87
CA ALA A 115 17.46 10.91 -7.43
C ALA A 115 18.12 9.81 -6.57
N GLY A 116 18.96 8.96 -7.19
CA GLY A 116 19.65 7.83 -6.53
C GLY A 116 18.77 6.63 -6.18
N LEU A 117 17.50 6.64 -6.58
CA LEU A 117 16.54 5.57 -6.36
C LEU A 117 15.85 5.22 -7.69
N THR A 118 15.66 3.93 -7.92
CA THR A 118 15.03 3.38 -9.12
C THR A 118 14.13 2.19 -8.75
N TYR A 119 13.57 1.51 -9.74
CA TYR A 119 12.77 0.31 -9.53
C TYR A 119 13.31 -0.86 -10.34
N LYS A 120 13.36 -2.03 -9.71
CA LYS A 120 13.69 -3.32 -10.34
C LYS A 120 12.60 -3.73 -11.33
N ASP A 121 12.95 -4.62 -12.25
CA ASP A 121 11.96 -5.27 -13.10
C ASP A 121 10.98 -6.10 -12.26
N PRO A 122 9.68 -6.13 -12.60
CA PRO A 122 8.68 -6.82 -11.81
C PRO A 122 8.95 -8.32 -11.68
N VAL A 123 9.01 -8.81 -10.44
CA VAL A 123 9.17 -10.25 -10.16
C VAL A 123 7.81 -10.92 -9.94
N PRO A 124 7.58 -12.15 -10.45
CA PRO A 124 6.31 -12.85 -10.23
C PRO A 124 6.04 -13.09 -8.74
N GLY A 125 4.82 -12.77 -8.32
CA GLY A 125 4.28 -13.07 -6.99
C GLY A 125 2.91 -13.75 -7.09
N GLY A 126 2.40 -14.20 -5.95
CA GLY A 126 1.10 -14.86 -5.92
C GLY A 126 0.71 -15.41 -4.56
N ARG A 127 -0.54 -15.85 -4.47
CA ARG A 127 -1.10 -16.60 -3.35
C ARG A 127 -2.18 -17.55 -3.87
N THR A 128 -2.35 -18.69 -3.20
CA THR A 128 -3.50 -19.57 -3.40
C THR A 128 -4.54 -19.30 -2.31
N ARG A 129 -5.79 -19.06 -2.72
CA ARG A 129 -6.92 -18.93 -1.79
C ARG A 129 -7.29 -20.29 -1.16
N PRO A 130 -8.05 -20.31 -0.04
CA PRO A 130 -8.54 -21.55 0.55
C PRO A 130 -9.36 -22.44 -0.41
N ASP A 131 -10.03 -21.85 -1.40
CA ASP A 131 -10.81 -22.56 -2.42
C ASP A 131 -10.00 -23.01 -3.66
N GLY A 132 -8.67 -22.84 -3.62
CA GLY A 132 -7.76 -23.30 -4.67
C GLY A 132 -7.55 -22.33 -5.83
N VAL A 133 -8.24 -21.18 -5.86
CA VAL A 133 -7.98 -20.17 -6.88
C VAL A 133 -6.59 -19.56 -6.70
N VAL A 134 -5.79 -19.61 -7.77
CA VAL A 134 -4.43 -19.07 -7.80
C VAL A 134 -4.45 -17.61 -8.25
N LEU A 135 -3.99 -16.74 -7.38
CA LEU A 135 -3.81 -15.31 -7.61
C LEU A 135 -2.37 -15.06 -8.07
N LYS A 136 -2.20 -14.26 -9.11
CA LYS A 136 -0.87 -13.91 -9.64
C LYS A 136 -0.76 -12.41 -9.81
N TRP A 137 0.42 -11.89 -9.49
CA TRP A 137 0.78 -10.49 -9.69
C TRP A 137 2.28 -10.40 -10.00
N ALA A 138 2.76 -9.19 -10.26
CA ALA A 138 4.17 -8.85 -10.34
C ALA A 138 4.50 -7.78 -9.29
N ILE A 139 5.68 -7.90 -8.67
CA ILE A 139 6.18 -6.96 -7.68
C ILE A 139 7.33 -6.13 -8.25
N GLY A 140 7.12 -4.83 -8.42
CA GLY A 140 8.16 -3.86 -8.73
C GLY A 140 8.71 -3.23 -7.44
N ALA A 141 9.86 -3.69 -6.97
CA ALA A 141 10.48 -3.18 -5.73
C ALA A 141 11.46 -2.03 -6.02
N PRO A 142 11.54 -1.01 -5.13
CA PRO A 142 12.53 0.05 -5.27
C PRO A 142 13.95 -0.49 -5.03
N GLN A 143 14.95 0.17 -5.59
CA GLN A 143 16.37 -0.09 -5.36
C GLN A 143 17.19 1.20 -5.36
N ASP A 144 18.32 1.21 -4.67
CA ASP A 144 19.34 2.26 -4.74
C ASP A 144 20.25 2.09 -5.99
N GLU A 145 21.20 3.00 -6.16
CA GLU A 145 22.18 2.99 -7.26
C GLU A 145 23.07 1.73 -7.28
N ASN A 146 23.19 1.03 -6.15
CA ASN A 146 23.97 -0.20 -6.02
C ASN A 146 23.12 -1.46 -6.23
N GLY A 147 21.82 -1.31 -6.53
CA GLY A 147 20.87 -2.41 -6.68
C GLY A 147 20.37 -3.01 -5.36
N ASN A 148 20.68 -2.38 -4.22
CA ASN A 148 20.15 -2.81 -2.93
C ASN A 148 18.74 -2.27 -2.72
N GLU A 149 17.91 -3.00 -1.99
CA GLU A 149 16.60 -2.46 -1.62
C GLU A 149 16.75 -1.44 -0.50
N PRO A 150 16.20 -0.21 -0.67
CA PRO A 150 16.15 0.74 0.41
C PRO A 150 15.23 0.25 1.52
N GLU A 151 15.32 0.92 2.67
CA GLU A 151 14.44 0.63 3.81
C GLU A 151 12.95 0.65 3.39
N PRO A 152 12.15 -0.37 3.73
CA PRO A 152 10.73 -0.39 3.46
C PRO A 152 9.98 0.84 4.04
N GLY A 153 8.95 1.26 3.32
CA GLY A 153 8.09 2.36 3.73
C GLY A 153 8.55 3.76 3.35
N ILE A 154 9.71 3.94 2.69
CA ILE A 154 10.13 5.25 2.15
C ILE A 154 9.67 5.49 0.71
N LEU A 155 9.51 4.41 -0.06
CA LEU A 155 8.95 4.37 -1.41
C LEU A 155 7.93 3.24 -1.50
N PRO A 156 6.86 3.40 -2.30
CA PRO A 156 5.95 2.30 -2.54
C PRO A 156 6.66 1.18 -3.28
N PHE A 157 6.21 -0.05 -3.09
CA PHE A 157 6.40 -1.08 -4.11
C PHE A 157 5.20 -1.10 -5.06
N TRP A 158 5.33 -1.77 -6.19
CA TRP A 158 4.26 -1.88 -7.18
C TRP A 158 3.69 -3.29 -7.17
N CYS A 159 2.37 -3.42 -6.96
CA CYS A 159 1.64 -4.67 -7.02
C CYS A 159 0.78 -4.68 -8.29
N LEU A 160 1.26 -5.35 -9.33
CA LEU A 160 0.68 -5.31 -10.66
C LEU A 160 -0.08 -6.62 -10.92
N ASP A 161 -1.42 -6.57 -10.94
CA ASP A 161 -2.27 -7.74 -11.07
C ASP A 161 -2.07 -8.44 -12.44
N ARG A 162 -1.85 -9.76 -12.41
CA ARG A 162 -1.81 -10.65 -13.61
C ARG A 162 -3.05 -11.55 -13.71
N THR A 163 -3.80 -11.66 -12.62
CA THR A 163 -5.15 -12.24 -12.57
C THR A 163 -6.15 -11.14 -12.21
N PRO A 164 -7.45 -11.28 -12.55
CA PRO A 164 -8.45 -10.27 -12.19
C PRO A 164 -8.38 -9.86 -10.72
N ARG A 165 -8.30 -8.55 -10.45
CA ARG A 165 -8.18 -7.99 -9.09
C ARG A 165 -9.29 -8.50 -8.17
N SER A 166 -10.52 -8.63 -8.65
CA SER A 166 -11.66 -9.13 -7.88
C SER A 166 -11.40 -10.50 -7.23
N ASN A 167 -10.57 -11.34 -7.85
CA ASN A 167 -10.18 -12.62 -7.25
C ASN A 167 -9.31 -12.42 -5.99
N ARG A 168 -8.47 -11.39 -5.99
CA ARG A 168 -7.55 -11.03 -4.89
C ARG A 168 -8.21 -10.15 -3.85
N VAL A 169 -9.09 -9.24 -4.27
CA VAL A 169 -9.73 -8.19 -3.47
C VAL A 169 -11.22 -8.09 -3.89
N PRO A 170 -12.12 -8.93 -3.32
CA PRO A 170 -13.53 -8.99 -3.72
C PRO A 170 -14.38 -7.87 -3.06
N TYR A 171 -13.87 -6.64 -3.01
CA TYR A 171 -14.48 -5.52 -2.27
C TYR A 171 -15.87 -5.08 -2.82
N GLN A 172 -16.16 -5.40 -4.09
CA GLN A 172 -17.44 -5.09 -4.74
C GLN A 172 -18.47 -6.22 -4.62
N GLU A 173 -18.05 -7.43 -4.28
CA GLU A 173 -18.90 -8.62 -4.29
C GLU A 173 -19.76 -8.73 -3.02
N ASP A 174 -19.19 -8.36 -1.87
CA ASP A 174 -19.86 -8.44 -0.58
C ASP A 174 -19.63 -7.15 0.23
N LYS A 175 -20.66 -6.30 0.28
CA LYS A 175 -20.62 -5.05 1.04
C LYS A 175 -20.40 -5.25 2.53
N ALA A 176 -20.77 -6.41 3.10
CA ALA A 176 -20.54 -6.68 4.52
C ALA A 176 -19.04 -6.74 4.85
N GLN A 177 -18.17 -7.03 3.87
CA GLN A 177 -16.72 -7.05 4.06
C GLN A 177 -16.06 -5.68 4.02
N THR A 178 -16.74 -4.69 3.43
CA THR A 178 -16.26 -3.31 3.30
C THR A 178 -16.97 -2.31 4.22
N GLN A 179 -18.07 -2.73 4.85
CA GLN A 179 -18.79 -1.93 5.84
C GLN A 179 -18.27 -2.19 7.25
N HIS A 180 -17.58 -1.22 7.80
CA HIS A 180 -16.92 -1.33 9.10
C HIS A 180 -17.71 -0.61 10.21
N PRO A 181 -17.77 -1.16 11.44
CA PRO A 181 -18.38 -0.49 12.59
C PRO A 181 -17.77 0.88 12.91
N SER A 182 -16.48 1.07 12.64
CA SER A 182 -15.78 2.35 12.78
C SER A 182 -16.25 3.41 11.77
N GLY A 183 -16.97 3.01 10.72
CA GLY A 183 -17.35 3.89 9.61
C GLY A 183 -16.23 4.12 8.59
N ALA A 184 -15.11 3.41 8.67
CA ALA A 184 -14.03 3.53 7.68
C ALA A 184 -14.50 3.03 6.30
N ARG A 185 -14.24 3.82 5.25
CA ARG A 185 -14.65 3.55 3.87
C ARG A 185 -13.50 3.51 2.88
N GLY A 186 -12.30 3.92 3.28
CA GLY A 186 -11.16 4.07 2.39
C GLY A 186 -9.98 4.78 3.03
N VAL A 187 -8.89 4.94 2.27
CA VAL A 187 -7.69 5.66 2.69
C VAL A 187 -7.65 7.03 2.04
N SER A 188 -7.82 8.10 2.82
CA SER A 188 -7.78 9.49 2.32
C SER A 188 -6.36 10.03 2.24
N ARG A 189 -5.47 9.65 3.17
CA ARG A 189 -4.10 10.18 3.19
C ARG A 189 -3.07 9.17 3.65
N VAL A 190 -1.93 9.18 2.97
CA VAL A 190 -0.68 8.52 3.38
C VAL A 190 0.36 9.60 3.60
N ARG A 191 0.96 9.69 4.79
CA ARG A 191 2.01 10.67 5.09
C ARG A 191 3.26 9.96 5.58
N LEU A 192 4.36 10.21 4.90
CA LEU A 192 5.66 9.61 5.17
C LEU A 192 6.50 10.59 5.98
N ASN A 193 7.11 10.07 7.04
CA ASN A 193 8.09 10.77 7.84
C ASN A 193 9.47 10.18 7.56
N VAL A 194 10.36 11.00 7.00
CA VAL A 194 11.68 10.58 6.52
C VAL A 194 12.77 11.49 7.07
N PRO A 195 14.02 11.00 7.20
CA PRO A 195 15.13 11.84 7.59
C PRO A 195 15.30 13.04 6.64
N GLN A 196 15.68 14.20 7.19
CA GLN A 196 15.81 15.46 6.46
C GLN A 196 16.74 15.34 5.24
N GLU A 197 17.79 14.54 5.35
CA GLU A 197 18.77 14.27 4.30
C GLU A 197 18.20 13.46 3.12
N GLN A 198 17.12 12.70 3.33
CA GLN A 198 16.46 11.91 2.28
C GLN A 198 15.31 12.67 1.61
N LEU A 199 14.80 13.72 2.26
CA LEU A 199 13.56 14.40 1.87
C LEU A 199 13.58 14.88 0.40
N SER A 200 14.62 15.61 -0.01
CA SER A 200 14.68 16.17 -1.37
C SER A 200 14.80 15.10 -2.45
N ALA A 201 15.54 14.02 -2.18
CA ALA A 201 15.67 12.90 -3.12
C ALA A 201 14.32 12.20 -3.29
N LEU A 202 13.64 11.91 -2.17
CA LEU A 202 12.32 11.26 -2.21
C LEU A 202 11.26 12.15 -2.87
N GLN A 203 11.26 13.46 -2.62
CA GLN A 203 10.38 14.39 -3.33
C GLN A 203 10.57 14.29 -4.86
N SER A 204 11.81 14.25 -5.33
CA SER A 204 12.12 14.13 -6.76
C SER A 204 11.65 12.79 -7.34
N VAL A 205 11.74 11.71 -6.57
CA VAL A 205 11.20 10.40 -6.98
C VAL A 205 9.67 10.42 -7.03
N TYR A 206 9.00 11.05 -6.07
CA TYR A 206 7.54 11.13 -6.07
C TYR A 206 7.01 12.04 -7.17
N ASP A 207 7.68 13.15 -7.47
CA ASP A 207 7.38 13.99 -8.65
C ASP A 207 7.41 13.12 -9.92
N ALA A 208 8.42 12.26 -10.07
CA ALA A 208 8.54 11.34 -11.20
C ALA A 208 7.49 10.21 -11.22
N ILE A 209 7.15 9.63 -10.06
CA ILE A 209 6.11 8.59 -9.95
C ILE A 209 4.77 9.15 -10.41
N HIS A 210 4.40 10.32 -9.89
CA HIS A 210 3.11 10.96 -10.13
C HIS A 210 3.07 11.76 -11.44
N ASP A 211 4.20 11.89 -12.14
CA ASP A 211 4.34 12.64 -13.38
C ASP A 211 3.91 14.11 -13.22
N VAL A 212 4.37 14.75 -12.15
CA VAL A 212 4.07 16.15 -11.85
C VAL A 212 5.34 16.99 -11.87
N ASP A 213 5.22 18.22 -12.40
CA ASP A 213 6.28 19.21 -12.28
C ASP A 213 6.29 19.79 -10.85
N ARG A 214 7.46 19.79 -10.22
CA ARG A 214 7.69 20.38 -8.90
C ARG A 214 7.18 21.82 -8.82
N ALA A 215 7.31 22.61 -9.88
CA ALA A 215 6.85 24.00 -9.93
C ALA A 215 5.31 24.13 -10.00
N ALA A 216 4.61 23.08 -10.46
CA ALA A 216 3.15 23.02 -10.51
C ALA A 216 2.53 22.46 -9.23
N ARG A 217 3.33 21.87 -8.34
CA ARG A 217 2.90 21.28 -7.07
C ARG A 217 2.88 22.34 -5.97
N GLY A 218 1.67 22.79 -5.58
CA GLY A 218 1.48 23.89 -4.62
C GLY A 218 1.69 23.54 -3.14
N GLU A 219 1.53 22.26 -2.76
CA GLU A 219 1.72 21.72 -1.41
C GLU A 219 2.71 20.54 -1.49
N ASP A 220 3.40 20.16 -0.40
CA ASP A 220 4.32 19.00 -0.39
C ASP A 220 3.59 17.63 -0.49
N GLU A 221 2.54 17.57 -1.29
CA GLU A 221 1.62 16.45 -1.47
C GLU A 221 1.40 16.11 -2.96
N TRP A 222 1.15 14.84 -3.22
CA TRP A 222 0.74 14.30 -4.52
C TRP A 222 -0.64 13.67 -4.39
N THR A 223 -1.41 13.61 -5.48
CA THR A 223 -2.68 12.88 -5.51
C THR A 223 -2.48 11.49 -6.08
N PHE A 224 -3.18 10.51 -5.51
CA PHE A 224 -3.28 9.16 -6.07
C PHE A 224 -4.72 8.80 -6.37
N SER A 225 -4.92 7.81 -7.24
CA SER A 225 -6.24 7.22 -7.48
C SER A 225 -6.50 6.05 -6.53
N THR A 226 -7.76 5.64 -6.40
CA THR A 226 -8.16 4.40 -5.73
C THR A 226 -8.80 3.46 -6.74
N PRO A 227 -8.80 2.13 -6.51
CA PRO A 227 -9.41 1.18 -7.44
C PRO A 227 -10.90 1.45 -7.71
N ASP A 228 -11.61 1.99 -6.72
CA ASP A 228 -12.97 2.51 -6.87
C ASP A 228 -12.99 4.02 -6.59
N SER A 229 -13.20 4.80 -7.65
CA SER A 229 -13.25 6.27 -7.61
C SER A 229 -14.66 6.81 -7.39
N SER A 230 -15.64 5.97 -7.01
CA SER A 230 -17.03 6.42 -6.81
C SER A 230 -17.17 7.42 -5.65
N ALA A 231 -16.30 7.31 -4.64
CA ALA A 231 -16.13 8.34 -3.63
C ALA A 231 -15.32 9.49 -4.25
N LYS A 232 -15.93 10.67 -4.42
CA LYS A 232 -15.24 11.91 -4.83
C LYS A 232 -14.36 12.46 -3.68
N ALA A 233 -13.55 11.61 -3.06
CA ALA A 233 -12.65 11.99 -1.99
C ALA A 233 -11.32 12.50 -2.57
N ARG A 234 -10.69 13.45 -1.88
CA ARG A 234 -9.33 13.89 -2.20
C ARG A 234 -8.37 12.91 -1.52
N HIS A 235 -7.59 12.20 -2.33
CA HIS A 235 -6.60 11.23 -1.86
C HIS A 235 -5.20 11.81 -1.98
N THR A 236 -4.45 11.90 -0.88
CA THR A 236 -3.12 12.52 -0.91
C THR A 236 -2.01 11.67 -0.31
N LEU A 237 -0.85 11.73 -0.94
CA LEU A 237 0.43 11.27 -0.40
C LEU A 237 1.26 12.49 -0.04
N GLY A 238 1.84 12.54 1.16
CA GLY A 238 2.79 13.58 1.54
C GLY A 238 4.08 13.01 2.09
N VAL A 239 5.19 13.73 1.94
CA VAL A 239 6.48 13.39 2.57
C VAL A 239 6.98 14.59 3.36
N ALA A 240 7.40 14.35 4.59
CA ALA A 240 7.91 15.38 5.49
C ALA A 240 9.04 14.83 6.36
N SER A 241 9.82 15.74 6.95
CA SER A 241 10.77 15.43 8.02
C SER A 241 10.24 16.01 9.32
N GLU A 242 9.53 15.19 10.09
CA GLU A 242 8.86 15.53 11.33
C GLU A 242 9.13 14.48 12.42
N SER A 243 8.55 14.64 13.60
CA SER A 243 8.59 13.60 14.64
C SER A 243 7.41 12.64 14.53
N GLY A 244 7.60 11.42 15.03
CA GLY A 244 6.56 10.39 15.10
C GLY A 244 6.80 9.21 14.15
N PRO A 245 5.77 8.39 13.91
CA PRO A 245 5.90 7.18 13.12
C PRO A 245 6.28 7.47 11.67
N LYS A 246 7.00 6.51 11.05
CA LYS A 246 7.44 6.57 9.66
C LYS A 246 6.29 6.75 8.68
N ILE A 247 5.14 6.11 8.95
CA ILE A 247 3.94 6.22 8.11
C ILE A 247 2.76 6.59 9.00
N LYS A 248 2.02 7.63 8.61
CA LYS A 248 0.76 8.05 9.21
C LYS A 248 -0.34 7.91 8.16
N LEU A 249 -1.53 7.48 8.60
CA LEU A 249 -2.69 7.30 7.73
C LEU A 249 -3.85 8.18 8.18
N ALA A 250 -4.64 8.62 7.21
CA ALA A 250 -6.01 9.05 7.45
C ALA A 250 -6.97 8.21 6.60
N PHE A 251 -8.10 7.85 7.20
CA PHE A 251 -9.17 7.13 6.55
C PHE A 251 -10.32 8.07 6.22
N GLN A 252 -11.00 7.79 5.11
CA GLN A 252 -12.30 8.37 4.84
C GLN A 252 -13.33 7.72 5.77
N GLY A 253 -13.97 8.51 6.61
CA GLY A 253 -15.01 8.08 7.54
C GLY A 253 -16.42 8.38 7.04
N SER A 254 -17.39 7.61 7.49
CA SER A 254 -18.81 7.97 7.42
C SER A 254 -19.22 8.87 8.59
N VAL A 255 -20.44 9.42 8.53
CA VAL A 255 -21.02 10.19 9.64
C VAL A 255 -21.05 9.32 10.91
N GLY A 256 -20.48 9.85 12.00
CA GLY A 256 -20.38 9.14 13.28
C GLY A 256 -19.06 8.39 13.49
N SER A 257 -18.17 8.37 12.49
CA SER A 257 -16.81 7.83 12.67
C SER A 257 -16.04 8.57 13.77
N PRO A 258 -15.17 7.89 14.53
CA PRO A 258 -14.36 8.54 15.56
C PRO A 258 -13.29 9.42 14.92
N SER A 259 -12.84 10.50 15.57
CA SER A 259 -11.75 11.34 15.03
C SER A 259 -10.42 10.59 14.87
N PHE A 260 -10.16 9.65 15.78
CA PHE A 260 -8.98 8.80 15.79
C PHE A 260 -9.35 7.39 16.27
N LEU A 261 -8.64 6.40 15.76
CA LEU A 261 -8.80 5.00 16.17
C LEU A 261 -7.45 4.31 16.20
N GLU A 262 -7.18 3.55 17.26
CA GLU A 262 -5.98 2.71 17.35
C GLU A 262 -6.30 1.32 16.80
N ILE A 263 -5.72 0.98 15.63
CA ILE A 263 -5.96 -0.33 14.99
C ILE A 263 -5.15 -1.42 15.70
N LEU A 264 -3.92 -1.10 16.07
CA LEU A 264 -3.00 -1.96 16.83
C LEU A 264 -2.21 -1.08 17.80
N PRO A 265 -1.61 -1.63 18.87
CA PRO A 265 -0.81 -0.85 19.81
C PRO A 265 0.24 0.02 19.10
N GLY A 266 0.09 1.34 19.22
CA GLY A 266 0.95 2.36 18.61
C GLY A 266 0.63 2.71 17.14
N ILE A 267 -0.41 2.12 16.54
CA ILE A 267 -0.89 2.45 15.19
C ILE A 267 -2.23 3.15 15.30
N VAL A 268 -2.18 4.48 15.39
CA VAL A 268 -3.36 5.34 15.41
C VAL A 268 -3.60 5.92 14.02
N VAL A 269 -4.83 5.79 13.54
CA VAL A 269 -5.29 6.39 12.29
C VAL A 269 -6.27 7.53 12.57
N LYS A 270 -6.20 8.58 11.77
CA LYS A 270 -7.16 9.69 11.80
C LYS A 270 -8.35 9.34 10.89
N PHE A 271 -9.54 9.81 11.20
CA PHE A 271 -10.66 9.80 10.25
C PHE A 271 -10.96 11.21 9.76
N GLU A 272 -11.31 11.30 8.48
CA GLU A 272 -11.68 12.52 7.78
C GLU A 272 -13.07 12.35 7.17
N ALA A 273 -13.85 13.43 7.18
CA ALA A 273 -15.24 13.43 6.74
C ALA A 273 -15.38 13.43 5.22
#